data_AF-A0A2N2NA59-F1
#
_entry.id   AF-A0A2N2NA59-F1
#
_cell.length_a   1.000
_cell.length_b   1.000
_cell.length_c   1.000
_cell.angle_alpha   90.00
_cell.angle_beta   90.00
_cell.angle_gamma   90.00
#
_symmetry.space_group_name_H-M   'P 1'
#
loop_
_entity.id
_entity.type
_entity.pdbx_description
1 polymer ?
#
loop_
_entity_poly.entity_id
_entity_poly.type
_entity_poly.pdbx_seq_one_letter_code
_entity_poly.pdbx_strand_id
1 'polypeptide(L)'
;MCKMNKRKVVILSLLLIVISGCNFPFPKPRDYASEIPFPTSRSYQTQTVEAIHLPTSTNSYIQLIQTPMTVIDGRYQYYAQSGDTLNSVAKHFGVEPNQINSDRPLDPYKMITPGQLLQISDAIGMNYSSDKLLPDSEVIFSPSADDFDIQGYILASGGYLANFQQQVGAELLTGAEIVRRVATNTSVNPRLLLAVIEYRSHWLTSLPATIDHTYPLGFHFSDYRGFYLECSLAAKLLNKGYYGWREGQFTSLNFFNGSAIRIAPQSNAGSVALQYFFAQIYPQSAWEANLYGPDNFLNLYQQLFGDYWQRAESVEPLFSGNLEPPLLELPFTPGEEWALTGGLHVDWNSGTPSGALDFAPLTGEPRCSTSRAWVLSAAPGVVVRSSENIVVIALEDEQMMKTGWQLFYMHIAKQDSIAQGTHVRLDDPIGHPSCEGGLATGTHVHFARKYKGEWIGAGDPLPLVLSGWTALTGEKQFQTSLVKGAQIITASQNAGINSRIIR
;
A
#
# COMPACT_ATOMS: atom_id res chain seq x y z
N MET A 1 -38.94 -41.65 -17.59
CA MET A 1 -38.68 -40.25 -17.16
C MET A 1 -38.35 -40.25 -15.68
N CYS A 2 -37.06 -40.22 -15.34
CA CYS A 2 -36.59 -40.32 -13.95
C CYS A 2 -36.71 -38.95 -13.28
N LYS A 3 -37.56 -38.83 -12.24
CA LYS A 3 -37.73 -37.58 -11.46
C LYS A 3 -36.45 -37.31 -10.68
N MET A 4 -35.64 -36.38 -11.18
CA MET A 4 -34.47 -35.88 -10.47
C MET A 4 -34.94 -35.18 -9.19
N ASN A 5 -34.42 -35.63 -8.04
CA ASN A 5 -34.81 -35.13 -6.72
C ASN A 5 -34.47 -33.63 -6.60
N LYS A 6 -35.43 -32.79 -6.17
CA LYS A 6 -35.27 -31.33 -6.02
C LYS A 6 -34.00 -30.93 -5.26
N ARG A 7 -33.57 -31.75 -4.29
CA ARG A 7 -32.33 -31.53 -3.53
C ARG A 7 -31.06 -31.67 -4.37
N LYS A 8 -31.05 -32.59 -5.35
CA LYS A 8 -29.94 -32.77 -6.30
C LYS A 8 -29.89 -31.65 -7.33
N VAL A 9 -31.04 -31.12 -7.75
CA VAL A 9 -31.11 -29.95 -8.64
C VAL A 9 -30.52 -28.72 -7.95
N VAL A 10 -30.88 -28.46 -6.69
CA VAL A 10 -30.35 -27.32 -5.92
C VAL A 10 -28.85 -27.43 -5.69
N ILE A 11 -28.33 -28.62 -5.35
CA ILE A 11 -26.88 -28.84 -5.17
C ILE A 11 -26.14 -28.65 -6.49
N LEU A 12 -26.67 -29.16 -7.61
CA LEU A 12 -26.04 -29.00 -8.92
C LEU A 12 -26.06 -27.53 -9.38
N SER A 13 -27.13 -26.79 -9.09
CA SER A 13 -27.22 -25.35 -9.37
C SER A 13 -26.27 -24.51 -8.53
N LEU A 14 -26.08 -24.83 -7.24
CA LEU A 14 -25.09 -24.17 -6.38
C LEU A 14 -23.66 -24.48 -6.84
N LEU A 15 -23.35 -25.72 -7.22
CA LEU A 15 -22.04 -26.08 -7.77
C LEU A 15 -21.76 -25.36 -9.10
N LEU A 16 -22.76 -25.26 -9.98
CA LEU A 16 -22.64 -24.51 -11.23
C LEU A 16 -22.43 -23.02 -11.00
N ILE A 17 -23.06 -22.40 -9.99
CA ILE A 17 -22.85 -20.97 -9.67
C ILE A 17 -21.44 -20.72 -9.11
N VAL A 18 -20.90 -21.65 -8.31
CA VAL A 18 -19.52 -21.57 -7.79
C VAL A 18 -18.49 -21.73 -8.92
N ILE A 19 -18.73 -22.62 -9.89
CA ILE A 19 -17.81 -22.84 -11.02
C ILE A 19 -17.95 -21.76 -12.12
N SER A 20 -19.13 -21.15 -12.26
CA SER A 20 -19.39 -20.07 -13.24
C SER A 20 -18.92 -18.69 -12.77
N GLY A 21 -18.62 -18.53 -11.48
CA GLY A 21 -18.15 -17.26 -10.91
C GLY A 21 -16.77 -16.81 -11.40
N CYS A 22 -16.00 -17.68 -12.05
CA CYS A 22 -14.64 -17.38 -12.48
C CYS A 22 -14.52 -16.73 -13.88
N ASN A 23 -15.61 -16.64 -14.67
CA ASN A 23 -15.54 -16.27 -16.10
C ASN A 23 -16.51 -15.15 -16.54
N PHE A 24 -17.02 -14.32 -15.62
CA PHE A 24 -17.84 -13.18 -16.02
C PHE A 24 -16.96 -11.99 -16.44
N PRO A 25 -17.27 -11.31 -17.55
CA PRO A 25 -16.58 -10.07 -17.90
C PRO A 25 -16.83 -9.00 -16.84
N PHE A 26 -15.75 -8.44 -16.29
CA PHE A 26 -15.81 -7.44 -15.23
C PHE A 26 -16.17 -6.06 -15.79
N PRO A 27 -17.10 -5.32 -15.18
CA PRO A 27 -17.29 -3.92 -15.51
C PRO A 27 -16.08 -3.10 -15.03
N LYS A 28 -15.73 -2.05 -15.79
CA LYS A 28 -14.56 -1.20 -15.53
C LYS A 28 -14.56 -0.66 -14.09
N PRO A 29 -13.42 -0.65 -13.37
CA PRO A 29 -13.29 0.06 -12.10
C PRO A 29 -13.60 1.54 -12.34
N ARG A 30 -14.30 2.17 -11.39
CA ARG A 30 -14.92 3.50 -11.55
C ARG A 30 -13.97 4.70 -11.63
N ASP A 31 -12.67 4.53 -11.80
CA ASP A 31 -11.75 5.68 -11.80
C ASP A 31 -10.60 5.59 -12.80
N TYR A 32 -10.52 6.62 -13.63
CA TYR A 32 -9.47 6.92 -14.59
C TYR A 32 -8.83 8.25 -14.20
N ALA A 33 -7.61 8.21 -13.66
CA ALA A 33 -6.71 9.37 -13.65
C ALA A 33 -5.25 8.90 -13.51
N SER A 34 -4.46 9.26 -14.55
CA SER A 34 -2.98 9.31 -14.65
C SER A 34 -2.18 8.25 -13.87
N GLU A 35 -1.89 7.13 -14.53
CA GLU A 35 -0.96 6.14 -14.00
C GLU A 35 0.49 6.55 -14.27
N ILE A 36 1.38 6.31 -13.31
CA ILE A 36 2.81 6.17 -13.55
C ILE A 36 3.01 4.68 -13.90
N PRO A 37 3.36 4.30 -15.16
CA PRO A 37 3.70 2.93 -15.47
C PRO A 37 4.93 2.54 -14.68
N PHE A 38 4.78 1.38 -14.07
CA PHE A 38 5.74 0.71 -13.23
C PHE A 38 7.07 0.51 -13.99
N PRO A 39 8.21 1.06 -13.49
CA PRO A 39 9.51 0.94 -14.11
C PRO A 39 9.98 -0.50 -14.23
N THR A 40 10.81 -0.71 -15.24
CA THR A 40 11.48 -1.98 -15.52
C THR A 40 12.99 -1.77 -15.61
N SER A 41 13.76 -2.01 -14.53
CA SER A 41 15.11 -2.60 -14.64
C SER A 41 15.96 -3.00 -13.41
N ARG A 42 16.48 -4.25 -13.52
CA ARG A 42 17.67 -4.94 -12.96
C ARG A 42 17.90 -5.19 -11.44
N SER A 43 18.76 -6.18 -11.22
CA SER A 43 18.81 -7.27 -10.21
C SER A 43 19.42 -6.97 -8.83
N TYR A 44 18.98 -7.73 -7.82
CA TYR A 44 19.23 -7.53 -6.38
C TYR A 44 19.77 -8.82 -5.71
N GLN A 45 20.65 -8.70 -4.70
CA GLN A 45 21.04 -9.74 -3.74
C GLN A 45 20.69 -9.29 -2.31
N THR A 46 20.22 -10.20 -1.45
CA THR A 46 19.76 -9.90 -0.08
C THR A 46 20.56 -10.70 0.95
N GLN A 47 20.90 -10.07 2.08
CA GLN A 47 21.45 -10.71 3.29
C GLN A 47 20.52 -10.49 4.48
N THR A 48 20.45 -11.50 5.36
CA THR A 48 19.59 -11.65 6.54
C THR A 48 20.22 -11.09 7.82
N VAL A 49 19.40 -10.56 8.73
CA VAL A 49 19.79 -10.20 10.12
C VAL A 49 18.71 -10.63 11.10
N GLU A 50 19.13 -11.22 12.22
CA GLU A 50 18.33 -11.74 13.34
C GLU A 50 17.72 -10.65 14.24
N ALA A 51 16.51 -10.91 14.76
CA ALA A 51 15.79 -10.07 15.71
C ALA A 51 15.89 -10.62 17.15
N ILE A 52 15.98 -9.71 18.12
CA ILE A 52 16.07 -10.02 19.57
C ILE A 52 14.72 -9.71 20.24
N HIS A 53 14.20 -10.66 21.01
CA HIS A 53 12.95 -10.55 21.77
C HIS A 53 13.15 -10.01 23.20
N LEU A 54 12.17 -9.24 23.70
CA LEU A 54 12.00 -8.83 25.11
C LEU A 54 10.54 -9.11 25.58
N PRO A 55 10.29 -9.27 26.90
CA PRO A 55 9.22 -10.12 27.41
C PRO A 55 7.87 -9.44 27.74
N THR A 56 6.84 -10.21 27.40
CA THR A 56 5.45 -10.43 27.87
C THR A 56 4.79 -9.50 28.91
N SER A 57 3.82 -8.70 28.43
CA SER A 57 2.58 -8.38 29.18
C SER A 57 1.51 -9.46 28.89
N THR A 58 0.61 -9.72 29.81
CA THR A 58 -0.20 -10.96 29.86
C THR A 58 -1.31 -11.12 28.80
N ASN A 59 -1.53 -10.14 27.91
CA ASN A 59 -2.25 -10.33 26.64
C ASN A 59 -1.49 -9.59 25.55
N SER A 60 -1.34 -10.18 24.37
CA SER A 60 -0.68 -9.51 23.25
C SER A 60 -1.56 -8.42 22.63
N TYR A 61 -0.95 -7.49 21.90
CA TYR A 61 -1.69 -6.46 21.15
C TYR A 61 -2.68 -7.10 20.16
N ILE A 62 -2.26 -8.16 19.45
CA ILE A 62 -3.10 -8.88 18.49
C ILE A 62 -4.32 -9.48 19.20
N GLN A 63 -4.15 -10.11 20.36
CA GLN A 63 -5.27 -10.63 21.15
C GLN A 63 -6.28 -9.54 21.55
N LEU A 64 -5.79 -8.36 21.93
CA LEU A 64 -6.66 -7.23 22.28
C LEU A 64 -7.50 -6.77 21.09
N ILE A 65 -6.89 -6.54 19.92
CA ILE A 65 -7.62 -6.07 18.75
C ILE A 65 -8.53 -7.14 18.14
N GLN A 66 -8.26 -8.42 18.35
CA GLN A 66 -9.13 -9.52 17.93
C GLN A 66 -10.32 -9.75 18.86
N THR A 67 -10.31 -9.14 20.06
CA THR A 67 -11.41 -9.29 21.01
C THR A 67 -12.71 -8.78 20.39
N PRO A 68 -13.79 -9.57 20.41
CA PRO A 68 -15.09 -9.13 19.92
C PRO A 68 -15.52 -7.85 20.63
N MET A 69 -15.98 -6.88 19.85
CA MET A 69 -16.49 -5.64 20.39
C MET A 69 -17.70 -5.90 21.29
N THR A 70 -17.72 -5.26 22.45
CA THR A 70 -18.85 -5.31 23.39
C THR A 70 -19.51 -3.95 23.51
N VAL A 71 -20.79 -3.93 23.91
CA VAL A 71 -21.54 -2.70 24.19
C VAL A 71 -21.83 -2.64 25.69
N ILE A 72 -21.41 -1.56 26.33
CA ILE A 72 -21.66 -1.26 27.75
C ILE A 72 -22.30 0.12 27.82
N ASP A 73 -23.47 0.21 28.49
CA ASP A 73 -24.23 1.46 28.64
C ASP A 73 -24.45 2.22 27.32
N GLY A 74 -24.76 1.49 26.24
CA GLY A 74 -24.98 2.06 24.90
C GLY A 74 -23.70 2.56 24.22
N ARG A 75 -22.52 2.12 24.67
CA ARG A 75 -21.22 2.46 24.08
C ARG A 75 -20.41 1.24 23.70
N TYR A 76 -19.94 1.20 22.48
CA TYR A 76 -18.94 0.25 22.01
C TYR A 76 -17.64 0.40 22.79
N GLN A 77 -17.09 -0.74 23.23
CA GLN A 77 -15.76 -0.86 23.80
C GLN A 77 -14.80 -1.26 22.68
N TYR A 78 -14.01 -0.30 22.21
CA TYR A 78 -13.12 -0.47 21.07
C TYR A 78 -11.67 -0.27 21.49
N TYR A 79 -10.82 -1.25 21.22
CA TYR A 79 -9.38 -1.10 21.37
C TYR A 79 -8.80 -0.49 20.09
N ALA A 80 -8.14 0.66 20.23
CA ALA A 80 -7.50 1.35 19.13
C ALA A 80 -6.48 0.44 18.43
N GLN A 81 -6.46 0.50 17.11
CA GLN A 81 -5.61 -0.28 16.24
C GLN A 81 -4.42 0.57 15.77
N SER A 82 -3.38 -0.10 15.27
CA SER A 82 -2.24 0.54 14.63
C SER A 82 -2.72 1.51 13.55
N GLY A 83 -2.30 2.78 13.59
CA GLY A 83 -2.66 3.79 12.60
C GLY A 83 -4.01 4.49 12.82
N ASP A 84 -4.75 4.17 13.88
CA ASP A 84 -5.99 4.89 14.20
C ASP A 84 -5.73 6.35 14.54
N THR A 85 -6.63 7.22 14.09
CA THR A 85 -6.71 8.62 14.49
C THR A 85 -8.10 8.92 15.03
N LEU A 86 -8.24 10.00 15.78
CA LEU A 86 -9.54 10.41 16.28
C LEU A 86 -10.56 10.61 15.14
N ASN A 87 -10.11 11.18 14.01
CA ASN A 87 -10.95 11.44 12.85
C ASN A 87 -11.35 10.15 12.09
N SER A 88 -10.40 9.24 11.83
CA SER A 88 -10.71 7.99 11.13
C SER A 88 -11.66 7.12 11.94
N VAL A 89 -11.41 6.96 13.24
CA VAL A 89 -12.30 6.22 14.16
C VAL A 89 -13.69 6.86 14.20
N ALA A 90 -13.79 8.18 14.35
CA ALA A 90 -15.07 8.89 14.36
C ALA A 90 -15.91 8.58 13.10
N LYS A 91 -15.29 8.65 11.91
CA LYS A 91 -15.95 8.31 10.65
C LYS A 91 -16.40 6.86 10.58
N HIS A 92 -15.53 5.91 10.95
CA HIS A 92 -15.86 4.47 10.94
C HIS A 92 -17.08 4.17 11.80
N PHE A 93 -17.15 4.78 12.99
CA PHE A 93 -18.25 4.62 13.94
C PHE A 93 -19.44 5.55 13.69
N GLY A 94 -19.37 6.43 12.69
CA GLY A 94 -20.48 7.34 12.36
C GLY A 94 -20.81 8.32 13.48
N VAL A 95 -19.80 8.76 14.22
CA VAL A 95 -19.90 9.73 15.33
C VAL A 95 -18.99 10.93 15.07
N GLU A 96 -19.15 11.99 15.85
CA GLU A 96 -18.23 13.11 15.89
C GLU A 96 -17.02 12.80 16.81
N PRO A 97 -15.83 13.39 16.56
CA PRO A 97 -14.64 13.23 17.40
C PRO A 97 -14.88 13.44 18.90
N ASN A 98 -15.71 14.41 19.28
CA ASN A 98 -16.01 14.72 20.67
C ASN A 98 -16.95 13.70 21.35
N GLN A 99 -17.51 12.75 20.60
CA GLN A 99 -18.35 11.67 21.13
C GLN A 99 -17.54 10.40 21.47
N ILE A 100 -16.23 10.40 21.19
CA ILE A 100 -15.30 9.33 21.55
C ILE A 100 -14.67 9.67 22.91
N ASN A 101 -14.85 8.79 23.88
CA ASN A 101 -14.25 8.92 25.20
C ASN A 101 -13.13 7.89 25.39
N SER A 102 -12.14 8.22 26.21
CA SER A 102 -11.06 7.30 26.57
C SER A 102 -10.55 7.63 27.97
N ASP A 103 -9.89 6.65 28.61
CA ASP A 103 -9.21 6.81 29.89
C ASP A 103 -7.95 7.68 29.78
N ARG A 104 -7.39 7.79 28.57
CA ARG A 104 -6.21 8.62 28.28
C ARG A 104 -6.58 9.76 27.31
N PRO A 105 -5.87 10.90 27.35
CA PRO A 105 -6.12 12.01 26.43
C PRO A 105 -6.05 11.58 24.96
N LEU A 106 -6.88 12.20 24.13
CA LEU A 106 -6.91 12.04 22.68
C LEU A 106 -6.46 13.34 22.03
N ASP A 107 -5.36 13.29 21.28
CA ASP A 107 -4.87 14.42 20.50
C ASP A 107 -5.43 14.30 19.07
N PRO A 108 -6.20 15.30 18.57
CA PRO A 108 -6.79 15.24 17.23
C PRO A 108 -5.75 15.22 16.10
N TYR A 109 -4.50 15.58 16.37
CA TYR A 109 -3.41 15.64 15.37
C TYR A 109 -2.43 14.47 15.46
N LYS A 110 -2.65 13.51 16.37
CA LYS A 110 -1.78 12.33 16.53
C LYS A 110 -2.53 11.03 16.31
N MET A 111 -1.76 9.96 16.12
CA MET A 111 -2.29 8.61 16.19
C MET A 111 -2.71 8.28 17.62
N ILE A 112 -3.78 7.51 17.76
CA ILE A 112 -4.20 6.95 19.04
C ILE A 112 -3.22 5.82 19.38
N THR A 113 -2.88 5.69 20.66
CA THR A 113 -1.98 4.60 21.09
C THR A 113 -2.65 3.25 20.85
N PRO A 114 -2.03 2.32 20.10
CA PRO A 114 -2.61 1.01 19.86
C PRO A 114 -2.90 0.27 21.18
N GLY A 115 -4.07 -0.36 21.27
CA GLY A 115 -4.58 -0.99 22.49
C GLY A 115 -5.23 -0.04 23.50
N GLN A 116 -5.28 1.27 23.25
CA GLN A 116 -6.02 2.21 24.09
C GLN A 116 -7.52 1.96 23.98
N LEU A 117 -8.22 1.88 25.12
CA LEU A 117 -9.66 1.64 25.15
C LEU A 117 -10.42 2.94 24.83
N LEU A 118 -11.26 2.88 23.80
CA LEU A 118 -12.19 3.92 23.38
C LEU A 118 -13.62 3.47 23.68
N GLN A 119 -14.39 4.38 24.25
CA GLN A 119 -15.82 4.25 24.51
C GLN A 119 -16.57 5.12 23.52
N ILE A 120 -17.23 4.47 22.56
CA ILE A 120 -17.82 5.12 21.38
C ILE A 120 -19.32 4.91 21.40
N SER A 121 -20.10 5.96 21.22
CA SER A 121 -21.57 5.85 21.23
C SER A 121 -22.06 4.87 20.16
N ASP A 122 -23.03 4.01 20.50
CA ASP A 122 -23.67 3.11 19.55
C ASP A 122 -24.64 3.89 18.64
N ALA A 123 -24.09 4.51 17.60
CA ALA A 123 -24.84 5.30 16.64
C ALA A 123 -25.36 4.49 15.44
N ILE A 124 -24.86 3.26 15.24
CA ILE A 124 -25.07 2.52 13.99
C ILE A 124 -25.92 1.27 14.19
N GLY A 125 -26.03 0.70 15.39
CA GLY A 125 -27.09 -0.25 15.76
C GLY A 125 -27.22 -1.54 14.92
N MET A 126 -26.20 -1.95 14.15
CA MET A 126 -26.26 -3.18 13.34
C MET A 126 -25.31 -4.28 13.82
N ASN A 127 -25.74 -5.53 13.63
CA ASN A 127 -24.90 -6.73 13.72
C ASN A 127 -24.16 -6.91 12.39
N TYR A 128 -22.90 -6.46 12.32
CA TYR A 128 -22.04 -6.70 11.17
C TYR A 128 -21.29 -8.03 11.32
N SER A 129 -20.95 -8.69 10.20
CA SER A 129 -19.86 -9.66 10.23
C SER A 129 -18.58 -8.91 10.62
N SER A 130 -18.02 -9.26 11.78
CA SER A 130 -16.95 -8.50 12.43
C SER A 130 -15.61 -9.22 12.43
N ASP A 131 -15.54 -10.42 11.85
CA ASP A 131 -14.32 -11.21 11.88
C ASP A 131 -13.24 -10.48 11.08
N LYS A 132 -12.14 -10.19 11.78
CA LYS A 132 -10.93 -9.67 11.16
C LYS A 132 -10.30 -10.81 10.35
N LEU A 133 -10.10 -10.58 9.06
CA LEU A 133 -9.64 -11.55 8.09
C LEU A 133 -8.11 -11.63 8.04
N LEU A 134 -7.43 -10.48 8.06
CA LEU A 134 -5.98 -10.42 7.88
C LEU A 134 -5.38 -9.26 8.69
N PRO A 135 -4.22 -9.45 9.36
CA PRO A 135 -3.48 -8.35 9.99
C PRO A 135 -2.94 -7.37 8.95
N ASP A 136 -2.66 -6.15 9.38
CA ASP A 136 -2.18 -5.07 8.52
C ASP A 136 -0.79 -5.40 7.95
N SER A 137 0.06 -6.03 8.78
CA SER A 137 1.41 -6.47 8.41
C SER A 137 1.44 -7.52 7.28
N GLU A 138 0.36 -8.27 7.09
CA GLU A 138 0.24 -9.30 6.05
C GLU A 138 -0.35 -8.75 4.74
N VAL A 139 -0.82 -7.49 4.74
CA VAL A 139 -1.21 -6.79 3.50
C VAL A 139 -0.08 -5.92 2.98
N ILE A 140 0.56 -5.16 3.87
CA ILE A 140 1.70 -4.31 3.50
C ILE A 140 2.97 -5.15 3.41
N PHE A 141 3.89 -4.79 2.51
CA PHE A 141 5.23 -5.37 2.47
C PHE A 141 6.05 -4.84 3.66
N SER A 142 5.68 -5.34 4.84
CA SER A 142 6.18 -4.98 6.15
C SER A 142 7.29 -5.95 6.61
N PRO A 143 7.90 -5.72 7.78
CA PRO A 143 8.87 -6.65 8.36
C PRO A 143 8.36 -8.09 8.53
N SER A 144 7.05 -8.36 8.46
CA SER A 144 6.54 -9.75 8.51
C SER A 144 6.98 -10.61 7.30
N ALA A 145 7.46 -9.97 6.24
CA ALA A 145 7.93 -10.63 5.02
C ALA A 145 9.45 -10.54 4.79
N ASP A 146 10.22 -10.02 5.75
CA ASP A 146 11.69 -9.92 5.64
C ASP A 146 12.37 -11.30 5.48
N ASP A 147 11.74 -12.36 6.00
CA ASP A 147 12.20 -13.74 5.93
C ASP A 147 11.79 -14.46 4.64
N PHE A 148 10.95 -13.85 3.79
CA PHE A 148 10.30 -14.56 2.68
C PHE A 148 11.11 -14.53 1.39
N ASP A 149 11.73 -15.66 1.04
CA ASP A 149 12.34 -15.85 -0.28
C ASP A 149 11.29 -16.16 -1.36
N ILE A 150 10.85 -15.10 -2.06
CA ILE A 150 9.88 -15.18 -3.17
C ILE A 150 10.33 -16.18 -4.24
N GLN A 151 11.61 -16.15 -4.62
CA GLN A 151 12.09 -16.99 -5.73
C GLN A 151 12.17 -18.44 -5.30
N GLY A 152 12.80 -18.70 -4.14
CA GLY A 152 12.88 -20.03 -3.56
C GLY A 152 11.49 -20.66 -3.37
N TYR A 153 10.53 -19.90 -2.85
CA TYR A 153 9.18 -20.39 -2.62
C TYR A 153 8.45 -20.76 -3.92
N ILE A 154 8.50 -19.89 -4.95
CA ILE A 154 7.87 -20.17 -6.25
C ILE A 154 8.49 -21.42 -6.90
N LEU A 155 9.81 -21.54 -6.88
CA LEU A 155 10.51 -22.71 -7.44
C LEU A 155 10.16 -23.99 -6.68
N ALA A 156 10.11 -23.94 -5.34
CA ALA A 156 9.76 -25.08 -4.51
C ALA A 156 8.29 -25.51 -4.66
N SER A 157 7.39 -24.55 -4.96
CA SER A 157 5.96 -24.82 -5.18
C SER A 157 5.71 -25.62 -6.47
N GLY A 158 6.62 -25.56 -7.45
CA GLY A 158 6.61 -26.43 -8.63
C GLY A 158 5.48 -26.20 -9.64
N GLY A 159 4.64 -25.18 -9.45
CA GLY A 159 3.57 -24.83 -10.38
C GLY A 159 4.05 -24.13 -11.65
N TYR A 160 3.09 -23.73 -12.49
CA TYR A 160 3.34 -23.06 -13.76
C TYR A 160 4.20 -21.79 -13.65
N LEU A 161 4.01 -21.02 -12.57
CA LEU A 161 4.71 -19.77 -12.31
C LEU A 161 6.24 -19.95 -12.19
N ALA A 162 6.71 -21.13 -11.77
CA ALA A 162 8.14 -21.44 -11.62
C ALA A 162 8.92 -21.38 -12.95
N ASN A 163 8.25 -21.64 -14.07
CA ASN A 163 8.85 -21.61 -15.40
C ASN A 163 8.32 -20.47 -16.27
N PHE A 164 7.44 -19.63 -15.72
CA PHE A 164 6.82 -18.54 -16.46
C PHE A 164 7.81 -17.40 -16.72
N GLN A 165 7.75 -16.85 -17.93
CA GLN A 165 8.44 -15.62 -18.30
C GLN A 165 7.53 -14.71 -19.11
N GLN A 166 7.71 -13.40 -18.95
CA GLN A 166 6.97 -12.38 -19.69
C GLN A 166 7.89 -11.24 -20.09
N GLN A 167 7.72 -10.75 -21.31
CA GLN A 167 8.30 -9.48 -21.73
C GLN A 167 7.53 -8.33 -21.05
N VAL A 168 8.22 -7.57 -20.19
CA VAL A 168 7.69 -6.39 -19.50
C VAL A 168 8.58 -5.20 -19.89
N GLY A 169 8.03 -4.31 -20.74
CA GLY A 169 8.82 -3.24 -21.35
C GLY A 169 9.98 -3.82 -22.17
N ALA A 170 11.21 -3.39 -21.86
CA ALA A 170 12.41 -3.88 -22.52
C ALA A 170 12.99 -5.17 -21.92
N GLU A 171 12.42 -5.70 -20.84
CA GLU A 171 12.98 -6.82 -20.08
C GLU A 171 12.16 -8.10 -20.24
N LEU A 172 12.85 -9.23 -20.32
CA LEU A 172 12.25 -10.55 -20.13
C LEU A 172 12.39 -10.93 -18.65
N LEU A 173 11.29 -11.03 -17.94
CA LEU A 173 11.26 -11.32 -16.50
C LEU A 173 10.65 -12.68 -16.24
N THR A 174 11.15 -13.37 -15.22
CA THR A 174 10.52 -14.55 -14.63
C THR A 174 9.29 -14.20 -13.79
N GLY A 175 8.44 -15.20 -13.53
CA GLY A 175 7.30 -15.05 -12.61
C GLY A 175 7.73 -14.51 -11.22
N ALA A 176 8.86 -14.98 -10.69
CA ALA A 176 9.40 -14.51 -9.41
C ALA A 176 9.86 -13.05 -9.45
N GLU A 177 10.51 -12.61 -10.53
CA GLU A 177 10.93 -11.22 -10.70
C GLU A 177 9.72 -10.28 -10.85
N ILE A 178 8.66 -10.73 -11.54
CA ILE A 178 7.41 -9.99 -11.66
C ILE A 178 6.74 -9.82 -10.29
N VAL A 179 6.58 -10.91 -9.53
CA VAL A 179 6.00 -10.86 -8.18
C VAL A 179 6.80 -9.92 -7.28
N ARG A 180 8.14 -10.05 -7.28
CA ARG A 180 9.03 -9.18 -6.52
C ARG A 180 8.89 -7.71 -6.92
N ARG A 181 8.87 -7.42 -8.22
CA ARG A 181 8.73 -6.04 -8.73
C ARG A 181 7.40 -5.43 -8.28
N VAL A 182 6.29 -6.14 -8.47
CA VAL A 182 4.97 -5.67 -8.07
C VAL A 182 4.89 -5.47 -6.56
N ALA A 183 5.32 -6.45 -5.76
CA ALA A 183 5.31 -6.37 -4.30
C ALA A 183 6.12 -5.16 -3.79
N THR A 184 7.37 -5.00 -4.25
CA THR A 184 8.25 -3.91 -3.80
C THR A 184 7.74 -2.53 -4.21
N ASN A 185 7.23 -2.40 -5.44
CA ASN A 185 6.73 -1.12 -5.97
C ASN A 185 5.43 -0.71 -5.28
N THR A 186 4.47 -1.62 -5.15
CA THR A 186 3.16 -1.34 -4.55
C THR A 186 3.17 -1.40 -3.03
N SER A 187 4.23 -1.94 -2.43
CA SER A 187 4.30 -2.24 -1.00
C SER A 187 3.20 -3.21 -0.55
N VAL A 188 2.84 -4.18 -1.39
CA VAL A 188 1.94 -5.28 -1.04
C VAL A 188 2.77 -6.49 -0.64
N ASN A 189 2.40 -7.15 0.45
CA ASN A 189 3.09 -8.31 0.98
C ASN A 189 3.19 -9.41 -0.11
N PRO A 190 4.39 -9.93 -0.41
CA PRO A 190 4.56 -10.91 -1.46
C PRO A 190 3.81 -12.22 -1.21
N ARG A 191 3.59 -12.61 0.06
CA ARG A 191 2.75 -13.78 0.40
C ARG A 191 1.30 -13.55 -0.02
N LEU A 192 0.75 -12.37 0.27
CA LEU A 192 -0.61 -12.01 -0.16
C LEU A 192 -0.75 -11.97 -1.68
N LEU A 193 0.20 -11.35 -2.38
CA LEU A 193 0.18 -11.32 -3.83
C LEU A 193 0.21 -12.73 -4.42
N LEU A 194 1.06 -13.62 -3.90
CA LEU A 194 1.12 -15.02 -4.31
C LEU A 194 -0.17 -15.80 -4.00
N ALA A 195 -0.81 -15.57 -2.85
CA ALA A 195 -2.10 -16.18 -2.56
C ALA A 195 -3.18 -15.72 -3.54
N VAL A 196 -3.22 -14.44 -3.89
CA VAL A 196 -4.13 -13.93 -4.92
C VAL A 196 -3.85 -14.57 -6.28
N ILE A 197 -2.58 -14.73 -6.64
CA ILE A 197 -2.18 -15.42 -7.87
C ILE A 197 -2.69 -16.86 -7.86
N GLU A 198 -2.38 -17.61 -6.81
CA GLU A 198 -2.83 -19.00 -6.68
C GLU A 198 -4.36 -19.11 -6.73
N TYR A 199 -5.05 -18.25 -5.99
CA TYR A 199 -6.51 -18.25 -5.91
C TYR A 199 -7.19 -17.97 -7.27
N ARG A 200 -6.58 -17.13 -8.11
CA ARG A 200 -7.17 -16.68 -9.38
C ARG A 200 -6.72 -17.51 -10.58
N SER A 201 -5.50 -18.03 -10.58
CA SER A 201 -4.90 -18.67 -11.75
C SER A 201 -4.47 -20.12 -11.53
N HIS A 202 -4.29 -20.56 -10.28
CA HIS A 202 -3.67 -21.83 -9.91
C HIS A 202 -2.22 -21.99 -10.43
N TRP A 203 -1.53 -20.88 -10.74
CA TRP A 203 -0.20 -20.95 -11.32
C TRP A 203 0.90 -21.25 -10.30
N LEU A 204 0.66 -21.05 -9.00
CA LEU A 204 1.71 -21.21 -8.00
C LEU A 204 1.94 -22.69 -7.67
N THR A 205 0.87 -23.45 -7.46
CA THR A 205 0.96 -24.84 -7.00
C THR A 205 0.64 -25.88 -8.06
N SER A 206 0.06 -25.48 -9.19
CA SER A 206 -0.44 -26.40 -10.22
C SER A 206 0.09 -26.09 -11.60
N LEU A 207 -0.06 -27.05 -12.52
CA LEU A 207 0.16 -26.90 -13.96
C LEU A 207 -1.19 -26.96 -14.68
N PRO A 208 -1.89 -25.83 -14.87
CA PRO A 208 -3.22 -25.84 -15.48
C PRO A 208 -3.18 -26.38 -16.92
N ALA A 209 -4.18 -27.18 -17.29
CA ALA A 209 -4.29 -27.74 -18.64
C ALA A 209 -4.55 -26.66 -19.71
N THR A 210 -5.18 -25.55 -19.33
CA THR A 210 -5.42 -24.39 -20.19
C THR A 210 -4.87 -23.14 -19.54
N ILE A 211 -4.11 -22.36 -20.28
CA ILE A 211 -3.47 -21.13 -19.81
C ILE A 211 -4.05 -19.93 -20.55
N ASP A 212 -4.64 -18.99 -19.82
CA ASP A 212 -4.95 -17.66 -20.34
C ASP A 212 -3.73 -16.75 -20.16
N HIS A 213 -3.03 -16.47 -21.25
CA HIS A 213 -1.89 -15.55 -21.24
C HIS A 213 -2.29 -14.08 -21.32
N THR A 214 -3.54 -13.81 -21.70
CA THR A 214 -4.07 -12.45 -21.87
C THR A 214 -4.57 -11.90 -20.54
N TYR A 215 -5.30 -12.72 -19.79
CA TYR A 215 -5.81 -12.37 -18.45
C TYR A 215 -5.60 -13.52 -17.45
N PRO A 216 -4.34 -13.82 -17.05
CA PRO A 216 -4.02 -14.86 -16.06
C PRO A 216 -4.83 -14.84 -14.74
N LEU A 217 -5.14 -13.65 -14.22
CA LEU A 217 -5.93 -13.44 -12.99
C LEU A 217 -7.43 -13.22 -13.31
N GLY A 218 -7.77 -13.16 -14.59
CA GLY A 218 -9.12 -13.11 -15.12
C GLY A 218 -9.80 -11.75 -15.00
N PHE A 219 -9.11 -10.61 -14.83
CA PHE A 219 -9.80 -9.33 -14.67
C PHE A 219 -10.40 -8.79 -15.98
N HIS A 220 -9.93 -9.24 -17.15
CA HIS A 220 -10.46 -8.90 -18.46
C HIS A 220 -10.49 -7.39 -18.81
N PHE A 221 -9.65 -6.56 -18.18
CA PHE A 221 -9.50 -5.15 -18.52
C PHE A 221 -8.45 -4.94 -19.60
N SER A 222 -8.84 -4.30 -20.71
CA SER A 222 -7.97 -4.09 -21.88
C SER A 222 -6.63 -3.44 -21.56
N ASP A 223 -6.60 -2.57 -20.56
CA ASP A 223 -5.45 -1.75 -20.19
C ASP A 223 -4.48 -2.51 -19.26
N TYR A 224 -4.89 -3.68 -18.73
CA TYR A 224 -4.12 -4.52 -17.81
C TYR A 224 -3.84 -5.92 -18.36
N ARG A 225 -3.58 -6.05 -19.67
CA ARG A 225 -3.30 -7.35 -20.28
C ARG A 225 -1.97 -7.95 -19.80
N GLY A 226 -2.00 -9.24 -19.51
CA GLY A 226 -0.84 -10.04 -19.13
C GLY A 226 -0.53 -10.03 -17.63
N PHE A 227 0.26 -11.02 -17.21
CA PHE A 227 0.49 -11.35 -15.79
C PHE A 227 0.98 -10.16 -14.96
N TYR A 228 1.99 -9.42 -15.44
CA TYR A 228 2.53 -8.25 -14.74
C TYR A 228 1.49 -7.17 -14.42
N LEU A 229 0.71 -6.78 -15.43
CA LEU A 229 -0.27 -5.70 -15.26
C LEU A 229 -1.47 -6.14 -14.44
N GLU A 230 -1.91 -7.39 -14.56
CA GLU A 230 -2.96 -7.90 -13.67
C GLU A 230 -2.49 -8.06 -12.22
N CYS A 231 -1.24 -8.48 -11.98
CA CYS A 231 -0.67 -8.48 -10.62
C CYS A 231 -0.62 -7.06 -10.05
N SER A 232 -0.22 -6.10 -10.88
CA SER A 232 -0.19 -4.68 -10.50
C SER A 232 -1.59 -4.14 -10.20
N LEU A 233 -2.61 -4.55 -10.97
CA LEU A 233 -4.00 -4.21 -10.69
C LEU A 233 -4.50 -4.83 -9.38
N ALA A 234 -4.20 -6.11 -9.13
CA ALA A 234 -4.57 -6.76 -7.88
C ALA A 234 -3.97 -6.03 -6.68
N ALA A 235 -2.69 -5.70 -6.73
CA ALA A 235 -2.00 -4.93 -5.70
C ALA A 235 -2.61 -3.52 -5.51
N LYS A 236 -2.93 -2.81 -6.59
CA LYS A 236 -3.62 -1.51 -6.55
C LYS A 236 -4.99 -1.62 -5.85
N LEU A 237 -5.77 -2.65 -6.15
CA LEU A 237 -7.08 -2.85 -5.52
C LEU A 237 -6.95 -3.16 -4.02
N LEU A 238 -5.95 -3.95 -3.63
CA LEU A 238 -5.62 -4.19 -2.22
C LEU A 238 -5.19 -2.89 -1.52
N ASN A 239 -4.30 -2.11 -2.12
CA ASN A 239 -3.89 -0.80 -1.59
C ASN A 239 -5.11 0.12 -1.40
N LYS A 240 -5.99 0.23 -2.40
CA LYS A 240 -7.18 1.10 -2.32
C LYS A 240 -8.10 0.74 -1.16
N GLY A 241 -8.30 -0.56 -0.90
CA GLY A 241 -9.03 -1.02 0.27
C GLY A 241 -8.33 -0.68 1.58
N TYR A 242 -7.02 -0.97 1.66
CA TYR A 242 -6.19 -0.74 2.84
C TYR A 242 -6.12 0.75 3.23
N TYR A 243 -5.57 1.58 2.34
CA TYR A 243 -5.30 2.99 2.62
C TYR A 243 -6.60 3.82 2.69
N GLY A 244 -7.58 3.49 1.84
CA GLY A 244 -8.88 4.16 1.90
C GLY A 244 -9.62 3.89 3.22
N TRP A 245 -9.48 2.70 3.81
CA TRP A 245 -9.97 2.45 5.16
C TRP A 245 -9.15 3.16 6.23
N ARG A 246 -7.82 3.07 6.17
CA ARG A 246 -6.86 3.72 7.10
C ARG A 246 -7.17 5.21 7.29
N GLU A 247 -7.46 5.92 6.20
CA GLU A 247 -7.76 7.35 6.19
C GLU A 247 -9.25 7.69 6.44
N GLY A 248 -10.11 6.68 6.55
CA GLY A 248 -11.56 6.85 6.69
C GLY A 248 -12.22 7.49 5.46
N GLN A 249 -11.79 7.12 4.25
CA GLN A 249 -12.36 7.64 2.99
C GLN A 249 -13.71 7.02 2.65
N PHE A 250 -13.98 5.80 3.13
CA PHE A 250 -15.25 5.12 2.94
C PHE A 250 -15.62 4.28 4.17
N THR A 251 -16.91 4.01 4.32
CA THR A 251 -17.45 3.11 5.36
C THR A 251 -18.31 1.99 4.78
N SER A 252 -18.42 1.92 3.46
CA SER A 252 -19.20 0.91 2.74
C SER A 252 -18.43 0.41 1.52
N LEU A 253 -18.59 -0.87 1.22
CA LEU A 253 -18.09 -1.51 0.00
C LEU A 253 -19.18 -1.45 -1.06
N ASN A 254 -18.82 -0.95 -2.24
CA ASN A 254 -19.68 -0.98 -3.41
C ASN A 254 -19.28 -2.18 -4.27
N PHE A 255 -20.27 -3.01 -4.62
CA PHE A 255 -20.12 -4.14 -5.52
C PHE A 255 -20.36 -3.71 -6.96
N PHE A 256 -19.81 -4.47 -7.90
CA PHE A 256 -19.91 -4.16 -9.32
C PHE A 256 -21.35 -4.18 -9.88
N ASN A 257 -22.27 -4.88 -9.20
CA ASN A 257 -23.69 -4.93 -9.55
C ASN A 257 -24.49 -3.74 -8.97
N GLY A 258 -23.82 -2.81 -8.28
CA GLY A 258 -24.42 -1.62 -7.68
C GLY A 258 -24.96 -1.82 -6.26
N SER A 259 -24.93 -3.04 -5.70
CA SER A 259 -25.23 -3.22 -4.27
C SER A 259 -24.09 -2.68 -3.41
N ALA A 260 -24.39 -2.40 -2.14
CA ALA A 260 -23.39 -1.96 -1.18
C ALA A 260 -23.64 -2.58 0.19
N ILE A 261 -22.57 -2.82 0.92
CA ILE A 261 -22.62 -3.22 2.33
C ILE A 261 -21.79 -2.26 3.16
N ARG A 262 -22.25 -1.97 4.37
CA ARG A 262 -21.44 -1.24 5.34
C ARG A 262 -20.38 -2.19 5.92
N ILE A 263 -19.18 -1.66 6.12
CA ILE A 263 -18.06 -2.35 6.76
C ILE A 263 -18.24 -2.28 8.27
N ALA A 264 -17.90 -3.35 8.98
CA ALA A 264 -17.88 -3.33 10.44
C ALA A 264 -16.91 -2.23 10.93
N PRO A 265 -17.34 -1.30 11.80
CA PRO A 265 -16.51 -0.15 12.20
C PRO A 265 -15.19 -0.55 12.87
N GLN A 266 -15.10 -1.77 13.40
CA GLN A 266 -13.92 -2.33 14.05
C GLN A 266 -12.99 -3.15 13.15
N SER A 267 -13.26 -3.24 11.84
CA SER A 267 -12.35 -3.91 10.93
C SER A 267 -10.97 -3.21 10.92
N ASN A 268 -9.90 -3.98 10.80
CA ASN A 268 -8.55 -3.44 10.56
C ASN A 268 -8.37 -3.16 9.06
N ALA A 269 -7.36 -2.36 8.70
CA ALA A 269 -7.10 -2.02 7.30
C ALA A 269 -6.75 -3.26 6.45
N GLY A 270 -6.07 -4.24 7.04
CA GLY A 270 -5.71 -5.50 6.39
C GLY A 270 -6.93 -6.31 5.94
N SER A 271 -7.94 -6.42 6.80
CA SER A 271 -9.21 -7.07 6.48
C SER A 271 -9.95 -6.32 5.39
N VAL A 272 -10.03 -4.99 5.50
CA VAL A 272 -10.75 -4.17 4.52
C VAL A 272 -10.07 -4.18 3.15
N ALA A 273 -8.75 -4.35 3.08
CA ALA A 273 -8.03 -4.58 1.83
C ALA A 273 -8.58 -5.80 1.07
N LEU A 274 -8.73 -6.94 1.76
CA LEU A 274 -9.30 -8.17 1.19
C LEU A 274 -10.78 -7.97 0.84
N GLN A 275 -11.56 -7.40 1.77
CA GLN A 275 -12.97 -7.16 1.55
C GLN A 275 -13.20 -6.27 0.32
N TYR A 276 -12.43 -5.20 0.16
CA TYR A 276 -12.50 -4.32 -1.00
C TYR A 276 -12.11 -5.05 -2.28
N PHE A 277 -10.97 -5.75 -2.28
CA PHE A 277 -10.50 -6.51 -3.44
C PHE A 277 -11.56 -7.50 -3.94
N PHE A 278 -12.09 -8.35 -3.05
CA PHE A 278 -13.13 -9.32 -3.42
C PHE A 278 -14.43 -8.64 -3.86
N ALA A 279 -14.79 -7.47 -3.30
CA ALA A 279 -16.00 -6.74 -3.70
C ALA A 279 -15.90 -6.18 -5.13
N GLN A 280 -14.69 -5.98 -5.64
CA GLN A 280 -14.48 -5.55 -7.03
C GLN A 280 -14.63 -6.71 -8.03
N ILE A 281 -14.51 -7.96 -7.58
CA ILE A 281 -14.53 -9.15 -8.46
C ILE A 281 -15.68 -10.13 -8.19
N TYR A 282 -16.42 -9.97 -7.09
CA TYR A 282 -17.53 -10.86 -6.78
C TYR A 282 -18.77 -10.08 -6.36
N PRO A 283 -19.98 -10.57 -6.72
CA PRO A 283 -21.20 -10.05 -6.12
C PRO A 283 -21.22 -10.42 -4.63
N GLN A 284 -21.98 -9.66 -3.84
CA GLN A 284 -22.01 -9.80 -2.37
C GLN A 284 -22.11 -11.24 -1.87
N SER A 285 -22.99 -12.08 -2.41
CA SER A 285 -23.15 -13.46 -1.93
C SER A 285 -21.90 -14.32 -2.15
N ALA A 286 -21.19 -14.12 -3.26
CA ALA A 286 -19.94 -14.82 -3.53
C ALA A 286 -18.78 -14.20 -2.73
N TRP A 287 -18.80 -12.89 -2.49
CA TRP A 287 -17.86 -12.23 -1.59
C TRP A 287 -17.96 -12.79 -0.16
N GLU A 288 -19.18 -12.94 0.39
CA GLU A 288 -19.41 -13.54 1.71
C GLU A 288 -18.88 -14.97 1.77
N ALA A 289 -19.20 -15.79 0.76
CA ALA A 289 -18.75 -17.19 0.70
C ALA A 289 -17.21 -17.30 0.60
N ASN A 290 -16.56 -16.46 -0.20
CA ASN A 290 -15.11 -16.54 -0.42
C ASN A 290 -14.27 -15.97 0.73
N LEU A 291 -14.83 -15.11 1.58
CA LEU A 291 -14.11 -14.55 2.72
C LEU A 291 -14.49 -15.18 4.07
N TYR A 292 -15.75 -15.57 4.24
CA TYR A 292 -16.29 -16.04 5.51
C TYR A 292 -16.87 -17.45 5.45
N GLY A 293 -16.90 -18.08 4.26
CA GLY A 293 -17.37 -19.46 4.10
C GLY A 293 -16.38 -20.52 4.61
N PRO A 294 -16.78 -21.80 4.59
CA PRO A 294 -15.94 -22.91 5.06
C PRO A 294 -14.70 -23.16 4.19
N ASP A 295 -14.74 -22.81 2.90
CA ASP A 295 -13.64 -22.93 1.94
C ASP A 295 -13.21 -21.53 1.45
N ASN A 296 -12.85 -20.67 2.39
CA ASN A 296 -12.52 -19.27 2.11
C ASN A 296 -11.05 -19.07 1.70
N PHE A 297 -10.74 -17.86 1.21
CA PHE A 297 -9.40 -17.43 0.82
C PHE A 297 -8.37 -17.54 1.95
N LEU A 298 -8.77 -17.35 3.21
CA LEU A 298 -7.87 -17.35 4.36
C LEU A 298 -7.39 -18.77 4.67
N ASN A 299 -8.20 -19.80 4.38
CA ASN A 299 -7.77 -21.20 4.44
C ASN A 299 -6.65 -21.49 3.43
N LEU A 300 -6.79 -20.99 2.19
CA LEU A 300 -5.71 -21.10 1.18
C LEU A 300 -4.46 -20.36 1.66
N TYR A 301 -4.61 -19.13 2.17
CA TYR A 301 -3.49 -18.35 2.68
C TYR A 301 -2.73 -19.07 3.80
N GLN A 302 -3.46 -19.64 4.76
CA GLN A 302 -2.88 -20.40 5.87
C GLN A 302 -2.25 -21.72 5.42
N GLN A 303 -2.80 -22.39 4.40
CA GLN A 303 -2.19 -23.59 3.81
C GLN A 303 -0.86 -23.27 3.10
N LEU A 304 -0.79 -22.14 2.39
CA LEU A 304 0.41 -21.73 1.68
C LEU A 304 1.51 -21.24 2.62
N PHE A 305 1.15 -20.47 3.66
CA PHE A 305 2.12 -19.70 4.42
C PHE A 305 2.10 -19.94 5.94
N GLY A 306 1.20 -20.77 6.46
CA GLY A 306 1.05 -21.01 7.89
C GLY A 306 0.31 -19.89 8.62
N ASP A 307 0.40 -19.88 9.95
CA ASP A 307 -0.36 -18.97 10.82
C ASP A 307 0.11 -17.52 10.69
N TYR A 308 -0.76 -16.68 10.15
CA TYR A 308 -0.50 -15.29 9.83
C TYR A 308 -0.79 -14.33 10.98
N TRP A 309 -1.65 -14.71 11.92
CA TRP A 309 -1.84 -13.95 13.16
C TRP A 309 -0.66 -14.17 14.10
N GLN A 310 -0.13 -15.39 14.17
CA GLN A 310 1.10 -15.66 14.92
C GLN A 310 2.30 -14.88 14.36
N ARG A 311 2.41 -14.75 13.03
CA ARG A 311 3.47 -13.90 12.43
C ARG A 311 3.29 -12.43 12.78
N ALA A 312 2.06 -11.92 12.80
CA ALA A 312 1.79 -10.52 13.13
C ALA A 312 2.23 -10.17 14.56
N GLU A 313 2.20 -11.12 15.51
CA GLU A 313 2.64 -10.90 16.90
C GLU A 313 4.09 -10.39 17.04
N SER A 314 4.97 -10.66 16.08
CA SER A 314 6.37 -10.23 16.15
C SER A 314 6.62 -8.82 15.60
N VAL A 315 5.66 -8.25 14.85
CA VAL A 315 5.86 -6.99 14.12
C VAL A 315 4.78 -5.95 14.36
N GLU A 316 3.59 -6.35 14.80
CA GLU A 316 2.49 -5.45 15.11
C GLU A 316 2.48 -5.04 16.59
N PRO A 317 2.03 -3.80 16.91
CA PRO A 317 1.52 -2.78 16.00
C PRO A 317 2.63 -2.17 15.11
N LEU A 318 2.31 -1.92 13.83
CA LEU A 318 3.28 -1.32 12.90
C LEU A 318 3.64 0.09 13.35
N PHE A 319 2.63 0.90 13.68
CA PHE A 319 2.78 2.27 14.19
C PHE A 319 2.66 2.29 15.71
N SER A 320 3.56 3.03 16.37
CA SER A 320 3.34 3.44 17.75
C SER A 320 2.46 4.70 17.80
N GLY A 321 1.75 4.90 18.92
CA GLY A 321 0.94 6.13 19.12
C GLY A 321 1.74 7.42 19.20
N ASN A 322 3.06 7.34 19.32
CA ASN A 322 3.98 8.46 19.41
C ASN A 322 4.95 8.54 18.21
N LEU A 323 4.64 7.87 17.09
CA LEU A 323 5.47 8.01 15.90
C LEU A 323 5.43 9.45 15.40
N GLU A 324 6.61 10.03 15.22
CA GLU A 324 6.79 11.38 14.67
C GLU A 324 7.38 11.30 13.26
N PRO A 325 7.04 12.24 12.36
CA PRO A 325 7.68 12.34 11.06
C PRO A 325 9.17 12.69 11.21
N PRO A 326 10.04 12.21 10.30
CA PRO A 326 11.45 12.53 10.34
C PRO A 326 11.69 14.01 10.00
N LEU A 327 12.77 14.59 10.50
CA LEU A 327 13.26 15.87 10.01
C LEU A 327 13.86 15.69 8.62
N LEU A 328 13.34 16.40 7.64
CA LEU A 328 13.73 16.28 6.24
C LEU A 328 14.06 17.63 5.62
N GLU A 329 15.00 17.61 4.69
CA GLU A 329 15.36 18.74 3.86
C GLU A 329 14.83 18.58 2.44
N LEU A 330 14.67 19.68 1.71
CA LEU A 330 14.39 19.63 0.27
C LEU A 330 15.52 18.88 -0.44
N PRO A 331 15.21 17.93 -1.34
CA PRO A 331 16.17 16.97 -1.87
C PRO A 331 17.01 17.53 -3.03
N PHE A 332 17.46 18.78 -2.90
CA PHE A 332 18.27 19.48 -3.90
C PHE A 332 19.22 20.48 -3.26
N THR A 333 20.20 20.93 -4.05
CA THR A 333 21.30 21.78 -3.61
C THR A 333 20.81 23.07 -2.93
N PRO A 334 21.30 23.40 -1.73
CA PRO A 334 21.03 24.68 -1.09
C PRO A 334 21.40 25.87 -1.99
N GLY A 335 20.51 26.87 -2.08
CA GLY A 335 20.70 28.05 -2.90
C GLY A 335 20.40 27.87 -4.40
N GLU A 336 20.12 26.65 -4.88
CA GLU A 336 19.63 26.45 -6.24
C GLU A 336 18.12 26.65 -6.32
N GLU A 337 17.65 27.29 -7.40
CA GLU A 337 16.23 27.49 -7.65
C GLU A 337 15.64 26.27 -8.36
N TRP A 338 14.64 25.67 -7.73
CA TRP A 338 13.85 24.58 -8.27
C TRP A 338 12.38 25.00 -8.36
N ALA A 339 11.54 24.21 -9.01
CA ALA A 339 10.10 24.40 -9.02
C ALA A 339 9.39 23.19 -8.45
N LEU A 340 8.36 23.43 -7.63
CA LEU A 340 7.32 22.46 -7.33
C LEU A 340 6.45 22.27 -8.58
N THR A 341 6.76 21.25 -9.39
CA THR A 341 6.05 20.99 -10.65
C THR A 341 4.79 20.16 -10.46
N GLY A 342 4.72 19.41 -9.36
CA GLY A 342 3.56 18.63 -8.96
C GLY A 342 3.36 18.75 -7.45
N GLY A 343 2.23 19.33 -7.04
CA GLY A 343 1.80 19.34 -5.65
C GLY A 343 1.39 17.93 -5.21
N LEU A 344 0.80 17.81 -4.02
CA LEU A 344 0.43 16.51 -3.46
C LEU A 344 -0.40 15.67 -4.42
N HIS A 345 0.06 14.44 -4.61
CA HIS A 345 -0.57 13.41 -5.40
C HIS A 345 -0.18 12.04 -4.83
N VAL A 346 -0.70 10.97 -5.44
CA VAL A 346 -0.54 9.62 -4.91
C VAL A 346 0.93 9.20 -4.81
N ASP A 347 1.30 8.53 -3.73
CA ASP A 347 2.69 8.11 -3.47
C ASP A 347 3.30 7.25 -4.57
N TRP A 348 2.49 6.35 -5.16
CA TRP A 348 2.92 5.44 -6.20
C TRP A 348 1.83 5.06 -7.21
N ASN A 349 0.67 4.63 -6.72
CA ASN A 349 -0.44 4.20 -7.56
C ASN A 349 -1.75 4.81 -7.06
N SER A 350 -2.82 4.77 -7.85
CA SER A 350 -4.11 5.38 -7.47
C SER A 350 -4.85 4.72 -6.27
N GLY A 351 -4.26 3.68 -5.67
CA GLY A 351 -4.67 3.11 -4.40
C GLY A 351 -3.83 3.53 -3.20
N THR A 352 -2.72 4.26 -3.37
CA THR A 352 -1.87 4.76 -2.27
C THR A 352 -2.30 6.15 -1.81
N PRO A 353 -1.93 6.57 -0.58
CA PRO A 353 -2.20 7.90 -0.05
C PRO A 353 -1.66 9.03 -0.93
N SER A 354 -2.14 10.25 -0.69
CA SER A 354 -1.52 11.45 -1.27
C SER A 354 -0.36 11.92 -0.40
N GLY A 355 0.86 11.51 -0.74
CA GLY A 355 2.09 11.85 -0.02
C GLY A 355 3.28 12.21 -0.90
N ALA A 356 3.13 12.20 -2.23
CA ALA A 356 4.19 12.53 -3.15
C ALA A 356 4.22 14.01 -3.57
N LEU A 357 5.42 14.50 -3.87
CA LEU A 357 5.70 15.83 -4.43
C LEU A 357 6.69 15.71 -5.59
N ASP A 358 6.51 16.53 -6.62
CA ASP A 358 7.43 16.59 -7.76
C ASP A 358 8.20 17.90 -7.78
N PHE A 359 9.54 17.79 -7.86
CA PHE A 359 10.43 18.94 -7.98
C PHE A 359 11.24 18.87 -9.27
N ALA A 360 11.33 19.98 -10.00
CA ALA A 360 12.15 20.08 -11.21
C ALA A 360 13.19 21.21 -11.10
N PRO A 361 14.44 20.98 -11.53
CA PRO A 361 15.45 22.02 -11.56
C PRO A 361 15.18 23.03 -12.68
N LEU A 362 15.53 24.30 -12.46
CA LEU A 362 15.41 25.36 -13.47
C LEU A 362 16.73 25.58 -14.23
N THR A 363 17.28 24.50 -14.79
CA THR A 363 18.65 24.48 -15.32
C THR A 363 18.76 24.75 -16.83
N GLY A 364 17.64 24.83 -17.55
CA GLY A 364 17.55 25.30 -18.94
C GLY A 364 17.71 24.23 -20.03
N GLU A 365 17.82 22.95 -19.66
CA GLU A 365 17.93 21.83 -20.59
C GLU A 365 16.61 21.56 -21.34
N PRO A 366 16.66 20.84 -22.48
CA PRO A 366 15.46 20.39 -23.18
C PRO A 366 14.53 19.55 -22.30
N ARG A 367 13.24 19.48 -22.69
CA ARG A 367 12.28 18.60 -22.00
C ARG A 367 12.76 17.14 -22.07
N CYS A 368 12.66 16.44 -20.94
CA CYS A 368 13.01 15.03 -20.81
C CYS A 368 14.46 14.68 -21.17
N SER A 369 15.41 15.50 -20.73
CA SER A 369 16.81 15.13 -20.62
C SER A 369 17.19 14.87 -19.16
N THR A 370 18.24 14.07 -18.94
CA THR A 370 18.94 14.04 -17.65
C THR A 370 19.41 15.44 -17.30
N SER A 371 19.04 15.94 -16.12
CA SER A 371 19.48 17.26 -15.65
C SER A 371 20.93 17.20 -15.16
N ARG A 372 21.65 18.32 -15.25
CA ARG A 372 22.95 18.47 -14.57
C ARG A 372 22.83 18.72 -13.07
N ALA A 373 21.65 19.09 -12.58
CA ALA A 373 21.39 19.30 -11.16
C ALA A 373 21.40 17.97 -10.42
N TRP A 374 21.78 17.99 -9.15
CA TRP A 374 21.77 16.80 -8.30
C TRP A 374 20.48 16.70 -7.50
N VAL A 375 19.91 15.50 -7.45
CA VAL A 375 19.03 15.11 -6.34
C VAL A 375 19.94 14.74 -5.17
N LEU A 376 19.62 15.27 -3.99
CA LEU A 376 20.36 15.03 -2.76
C LEU A 376 19.53 14.21 -1.78
N SER A 377 20.21 13.45 -0.90
CA SER A 377 19.52 12.78 0.19
C SER A 377 18.93 13.80 1.17
N ALA A 378 17.63 13.73 1.40
CA ALA A 378 16.90 14.62 2.31
C ALA A 378 17.18 14.36 3.81
N ALA A 379 17.80 13.22 4.16
CA ALA A 379 18.22 12.87 5.50
C ALA A 379 19.29 11.74 5.49
N PRO A 380 20.01 11.50 6.60
CA PRO A 380 20.98 10.40 6.71
C PRO A 380 20.33 9.01 6.67
N GLY A 381 21.04 8.03 6.09
CA GLY A 381 20.60 6.64 6.07
C GLY A 381 21.42 5.76 5.14
N VAL A 382 20.83 4.64 4.72
CA VAL A 382 21.45 3.68 3.80
C VAL A 382 20.56 3.43 2.58
N VAL A 383 21.18 3.39 1.39
CA VAL A 383 20.48 3.11 0.14
C VAL A 383 20.04 1.64 0.12
N VAL A 384 18.75 1.40 0.38
CA VAL A 384 18.11 0.08 0.36
C VAL A 384 17.42 -0.22 -0.97
N ARG A 385 17.56 0.64 -1.97
CA ARG A 385 17.25 0.33 -3.38
C ARG A 385 17.93 1.36 -4.26
N SER A 386 18.54 0.89 -5.34
CA SER A 386 18.94 1.75 -6.46
C SER A 386 18.83 0.95 -7.75
N SER A 387 17.62 0.92 -8.28
CA SER A 387 17.26 0.16 -9.47
C SER A 387 15.96 0.74 -10.02
N GLU A 388 15.65 0.45 -11.28
CA GLU A 388 14.35 0.85 -11.84
C GLU A 388 14.12 2.38 -11.81
N ASN A 389 15.20 3.17 -11.91
CA ASN A 389 15.20 4.63 -11.79
C ASN A 389 14.61 5.15 -10.47
N ILE A 390 14.69 4.30 -9.44
CA ILE A 390 14.22 4.52 -8.09
C ILE A 390 15.41 4.39 -7.15
N VAL A 391 15.54 5.37 -6.26
CA VAL A 391 16.40 5.30 -5.09
C VAL A 391 15.51 5.24 -3.85
N VAL A 392 15.76 4.28 -2.96
CA VAL A 392 15.11 4.23 -1.64
C VAL A 392 16.17 4.24 -0.56
N ILE A 393 16.01 5.14 0.41
CA ILE A 393 16.95 5.32 1.53
C ILE A 393 16.21 4.96 2.81
N ALA A 394 16.68 3.94 3.53
CA ALA A 394 16.19 3.65 4.87
C ALA A 394 16.92 4.58 5.85
N LEU A 395 16.16 5.37 6.61
CA LEU A 395 16.72 6.35 7.54
C LEU A 395 17.30 5.66 8.76
N GLU A 396 18.47 6.12 9.17
CA GLU A 396 19.22 5.61 10.32
C GLU A 396 19.28 6.70 11.40
N ASP A 397 19.23 6.29 12.67
CA ASP A 397 19.47 7.18 13.80
C ASP A 397 20.98 7.41 14.03
N GLU A 398 21.32 8.15 15.09
CA GLU A 398 22.71 8.44 15.46
C GLU A 398 23.54 7.18 15.79
N GLN A 399 22.89 6.05 16.07
CA GLN A 399 23.52 4.75 16.31
C GLN A 399 23.56 3.86 15.05
N MET A 400 23.23 4.42 13.88
CA MET A 400 23.14 3.71 12.60
C MET A 400 22.04 2.63 12.58
N MET A 401 21.06 2.73 13.48
CA MET A 401 19.94 1.79 13.53
C MET A 401 18.81 2.29 12.63
N LYS A 402 18.25 1.39 11.82
CA LYS A 402 17.11 1.72 10.95
C LYS A 402 15.92 2.16 11.78
N THR A 403 15.40 3.34 11.51
CA THR A 403 14.26 3.95 12.21
C THR A 403 12.90 3.38 11.79
N GLY A 404 12.86 2.66 10.66
CA GLY A 404 11.65 2.21 9.99
C GLY A 404 11.16 3.17 8.90
N TRP A 405 11.58 4.44 8.92
CA TRP A 405 11.31 5.39 7.86
C TRP A 405 12.14 5.10 6.61
N GLN A 406 11.54 5.29 5.45
CA GLN A 406 12.18 5.20 4.15
C GLN A 406 11.79 6.38 3.28
N LEU A 407 12.76 6.94 2.58
CA LEU A 407 12.55 7.98 1.59
C LEU A 407 12.62 7.37 0.19
N PHE A 408 11.64 7.72 -0.64
CA PHE A 408 11.48 7.19 -1.98
C PHE A 408 11.69 8.32 -2.99
N TYR A 409 12.62 8.11 -3.92
CA TYR A 409 12.95 9.03 -4.99
C TYR A 409 12.79 8.30 -6.32
N MET A 410 12.04 8.86 -7.26
CA MET A 410 11.86 8.32 -8.59
C MET A 410 12.23 9.34 -9.67
N HIS A 411 12.35 8.86 -10.90
CA HIS A 411 12.83 9.57 -12.06
C HIS A 411 14.31 9.96 -11.91
N ILE A 412 15.06 9.13 -11.17
CA ILE A 412 16.51 9.23 -11.08
C ILE A 412 17.11 8.63 -12.34
N ALA A 413 17.94 9.40 -13.05
CA ALA A 413 18.65 8.93 -14.22
C ALA A 413 19.50 7.70 -13.89
N LYS A 414 19.58 6.73 -14.81
CA LYS A 414 20.48 5.58 -14.66
C LYS A 414 21.94 6.03 -14.55
N GLN A 415 22.29 7.10 -15.26
CA GLN A 415 23.59 7.74 -15.14
C GLN A 415 23.77 8.32 -13.73
N ASP A 416 24.91 8.00 -13.10
CA ASP A 416 25.33 8.52 -11.80
C ASP A 416 24.34 8.26 -10.65
N SER A 417 23.39 7.32 -10.82
CA SER A 417 22.54 6.83 -9.73
C SER A 417 23.40 6.17 -8.66
N ILE A 418 23.20 6.56 -7.40
CA ILE A 418 23.97 6.04 -6.27
C ILE A 418 23.84 4.52 -6.13
N ALA A 419 24.89 3.82 -5.70
CA ALA A 419 24.83 2.37 -5.53
C ALA A 419 24.01 1.96 -4.29
N GLN A 420 23.29 0.85 -4.39
CA GLN A 420 22.67 0.19 -3.23
C GLN A 420 23.74 -0.19 -2.18
N GLY A 421 23.39 -0.10 -0.90
CA GLY A 421 24.26 -0.39 0.23
C GLY A 421 25.15 0.79 0.63
N THR A 422 25.12 1.89 -0.13
CA THR A 422 25.85 3.11 0.22
C THR A 422 25.19 3.80 1.41
N HIS A 423 25.95 4.12 2.45
CA HIS A 423 25.50 5.04 3.49
C HIS A 423 25.63 6.48 2.99
N VAL A 424 24.61 7.27 3.26
CA VAL A 424 24.50 8.67 2.86
C VAL A 424 24.22 9.53 4.07
N ARG A 425 24.77 10.73 4.06
CA ARG A 425 24.42 11.81 4.97
C ARG A 425 23.40 12.71 4.29
N LEU A 426 22.83 13.61 5.07
CA LEU A 426 22.12 14.77 4.52
C LEU A 426 23.02 15.45 3.46
N ASP A 427 22.41 15.78 2.32
CA ASP A 427 23.03 16.48 1.19
C ASP A 427 24.02 15.68 0.35
N ASP A 428 24.26 14.40 0.64
CA ASP A 428 25.05 13.57 -0.27
C ASP A 428 24.26 13.35 -1.58
N PRO A 429 24.91 13.41 -2.77
CA PRO A 429 24.27 13.26 -4.06
C PRO A 429 23.79 11.82 -4.30
N ILE A 430 22.56 11.66 -4.78
CA ILE A 430 21.96 10.34 -5.01
C ILE A 430 21.67 10.04 -6.49
N GLY A 431 21.80 11.03 -7.36
CA GLY A 431 21.64 10.92 -8.80
C GLY A 431 21.09 12.21 -9.41
N HIS A 432 20.60 12.12 -10.64
CA HIS A 432 20.09 13.26 -11.40
C HIS A 432 18.59 13.13 -11.72
N PRO A 433 17.80 14.21 -11.68
CA PRO A 433 16.43 14.21 -12.21
C PRO A 433 16.40 13.83 -13.69
N SER A 434 15.37 13.10 -14.12
CA SER A 434 15.20 12.62 -15.50
C SER A 434 13.72 12.41 -15.87
N CYS A 435 13.46 11.80 -17.03
CA CYS A 435 12.15 11.23 -17.39
C CYS A 435 12.17 9.69 -17.40
N GLU A 436 13.25 9.08 -16.88
CA GLU A 436 13.40 7.62 -16.89
C GLU A 436 12.50 6.97 -15.82
N GLY A 437 12.21 5.67 -15.97
CA GLY A 437 11.51 4.90 -14.95
C GLY A 437 9.97 4.91 -14.99
N GLY A 438 9.33 5.67 -15.87
CA GLY A 438 7.87 5.68 -15.92
C GLY A 438 7.34 6.75 -16.86
N LEU A 439 6.04 7.07 -16.76
CA LEU A 439 5.50 8.23 -17.43
C LEU A 439 5.96 9.48 -16.69
N ALA A 440 6.62 10.36 -17.43
CA ALA A 440 6.98 11.68 -16.99
C ALA A 440 6.63 12.66 -18.11
N THR A 441 6.06 13.81 -17.76
CA THR A 441 5.80 14.89 -18.73
C THR A 441 7.00 15.83 -18.89
N GLY A 442 8.01 15.69 -18.03
CA GLY A 442 9.22 16.50 -17.99
C GLY A 442 10.20 16.00 -16.93
N THR A 443 11.42 16.52 -16.96
CA THR A 443 12.50 16.16 -16.03
C THR A 443 12.17 16.63 -14.62
N HIS A 444 12.05 15.69 -13.68
CA HIS A 444 11.76 15.98 -12.28
C HIS A 444 12.26 14.85 -11.38
N VAL A 445 12.20 15.07 -10.06
CA VAL A 445 12.26 14.02 -9.05
C VAL A 445 10.89 13.90 -8.39
N HIS A 446 10.35 12.68 -8.35
CA HIS A 446 9.17 12.32 -7.57
C HIS A 446 9.64 11.88 -6.17
N PHE A 447 9.19 12.57 -5.13
CA PHE A 447 9.60 12.33 -3.75
C PHE A 447 8.40 11.87 -2.90
N ALA A 448 8.55 10.74 -2.22
CA ALA A 448 7.55 10.18 -1.30
C ALA A 448 8.24 9.49 -0.11
N ARG A 449 7.46 8.94 0.82
CA ARG A 449 8.00 8.26 2.01
C ARG A 449 7.16 7.08 2.45
N LYS A 450 7.82 6.14 3.11
CA LYS A 450 7.23 4.96 3.75
C LYS A 450 7.65 4.85 5.20
N TYR A 451 6.86 4.13 5.99
CA TYR A 451 7.25 3.65 7.31
C TYR A 451 6.94 2.16 7.44
N LYS A 452 7.97 1.34 7.70
CA LYS A 452 7.88 -0.13 7.78
C LYS A 452 7.08 -0.75 6.63
N GLY A 453 7.29 -0.24 5.41
CA GLY A 453 6.60 -0.67 4.20
C GLY A 453 5.29 0.05 3.89
N GLU A 454 4.64 0.72 4.84
CA GLU A 454 3.40 1.46 4.57
C GLU A 454 3.72 2.82 3.91
N TRP A 455 3.05 3.15 2.81
CA TRP A 455 3.12 4.47 2.17
C TRP A 455 2.47 5.51 3.08
N ILE A 456 3.12 6.65 3.29
CA ILE A 456 2.68 7.66 4.26
C ILE A 456 2.30 8.95 3.56
N GLY A 457 1.01 9.28 3.61
CA GLY A 457 0.46 10.53 3.11
C GLY A 457 1.03 11.76 3.79
N ALA A 458 0.69 12.95 3.28
CA ALA A 458 1.25 14.22 3.74
C ALA A 458 0.42 14.96 4.79
N GLY A 459 -0.79 14.49 5.10
CA GLY A 459 -1.66 15.09 6.12
C GLY A 459 -1.42 14.56 7.53
N ASP A 460 -2.20 15.06 8.49
CA ASP A 460 -2.21 14.54 9.86
C ASP A 460 -2.54 13.04 9.87
N PRO A 461 -1.92 12.24 10.78
CA PRO A 461 -1.13 12.67 11.93
C PRO A 461 0.37 12.79 11.64
N LEU A 462 0.80 12.48 10.42
CA LEU A 462 2.20 12.49 10.02
C LEU A 462 2.33 13.52 8.90
N PRO A 463 2.47 14.83 9.16
CA PRO A 463 2.61 15.81 8.09
C PRO A 463 3.91 15.58 7.30
N LEU A 464 3.90 15.96 6.01
CA LEU A 464 5.12 16.03 5.21
C LEU A 464 5.72 17.44 5.31
N VAL A 465 6.89 17.53 5.92
CA VAL A 465 7.63 18.79 6.11
C VAL A 465 9.03 18.66 5.53
N LEU A 466 9.40 19.56 4.60
CA LEU A 466 10.71 19.59 3.94
C LEU A 466 11.35 20.97 4.15
N SER A 467 12.49 21.07 4.85
CA SER A 467 13.15 22.36 5.17
C SER A 467 12.19 23.38 5.81
N GLY A 468 11.24 22.92 6.63
CA GLY A 468 10.19 23.72 7.26
C GLY A 468 8.99 24.06 6.35
N TRP A 469 8.98 23.64 5.09
CA TRP A 469 7.83 23.73 4.21
C TRP A 469 6.87 22.58 4.47
N THR A 470 5.67 22.89 4.95
CA THR A 470 4.61 21.90 5.18
C THR A 470 3.77 21.74 3.91
N ALA A 471 3.56 20.51 3.47
CA ALA A 471 2.66 20.23 2.35
C ALA A 471 1.20 20.34 2.79
N LEU A 472 0.44 21.22 2.14
CA LEU A 472 -0.99 21.36 2.42
C LEU A 472 -1.79 20.32 1.64
N THR A 473 -2.64 19.61 2.36
CA THR A 473 -3.68 18.78 1.75
C THR A 473 -4.70 19.68 1.04
N GLY A 474 -5.21 19.23 -0.10
CA GLY A 474 -6.17 19.97 -0.90
C GLY A 474 -6.97 19.03 -1.80
N GLU A 475 -8.07 19.52 -2.37
CA GLU A 475 -9.01 18.67 -3.11
C GLU A 475 -8.49 18.26 -4.49
N LYS A 476 -7.59 19.03 -5.10
CA LYS A 476 -7.06 18.77 -6.45
C LYS A 476 -5.63 18.28 -6.38
N GLN A 477 -5.43 17.00 -6.76
CA GLN A 477 -4.10 16.41 -6.93
C GLN A 477 -3.22 17.26 -7.87
N PHE A 478 -1.91 17.24 -7.61
CA PHE A 478 -0.88 18.01 -8.32
C PHE A 478 -0.98 19.54 -8.21
N GLN A 479 -2.05 20.08 -7.63
CA GLN A 479 -2.30 21.54 -7.55
C GLN A 479 -2.17 22.09 -6.13
N THR A 480 -1.72 21.27 -5.17
CA THR A 480 -1.58 21.72 -3.79
C THR A 480 -0.34 22.61 -3.60
N SER A 481 -0.24 23.21 -2.42
CA SER A 481 0.77 24.20 -2.08
C SER A 481 1.66 23.73 -0.95
N LEU A 482 2.89 24.25 -0.87
CA LEU A 482 3.73 24.16 0.32
C LEU A 482 3.69 25.50 1.07
N VAL A 483 3.73 25.46 2.40
CA VAL A 483 3.72 26.66 3.26
C VAL A 483 4.86 26.67 4.26
N LYS A 484 5.48 27.84 4.43
CA LYS A 484 6.53 28.10 5.43
C LYS A 484 6.33 29.50 6.01
N GLY A 485 5.76 29.55 7.22
CA GLY A 485 5.33 30.83 7.82
C GLY A 485 4.30 31.54 6.94
N ALA A 486 4.61 32.76 6.48
CA ALA A 486 3.74 33.53 5.58
C ALA A 486 3.96 33.23 4.08
N GLN A 487 4.95 32.39 3.74
CA GLN A 487 5.26 32.05 2.36
C GLN A 487 4.39 30.88 1.90
N ILE A 488 3.89 31.00 0.67
CA ILE A 488 3.10 29.97 -0.01
C ILE A 488 3.69 29.79 -1.40
N ILE A 489 3.97 28.54 -1.76
CA ILE A 489 4.29 28.16 -3.13
C ILE A 489 3.21 27.22 -3.64
N THR A 490 2.75 27.46 -4.86
CA THR A 490 1.68 26.65 -5.48
C THR A 490 2.26 25.91 -6.65
N ALA A 491 1.98 24.61 -6.72
CA ALA A 491 2.51 23.77 -7.78
C ALA A 491 2.11 24.25 -9.18
N SER A 492 3.04 24.12 -10.13
CA SER A 492 2.80 24.45 -11.53
C SER A 492 3.65 23.59 -12.44
N GLN A 493 3.01 22.79 -13.30
CA GLN A 493 3.69 21.98 -14.32
C GLN A 493 4.57 22.79 -15.29
N ASN A 494 4.29 24.09 -15.47
CA ASN A 494 5.08 24.99 -16.31
C ASN A 494 6.19 25.73 -15.54
N ALA A 495 6.44 25.38 -14.26
CA ALA A 495 7.44 26.02 -13.41
C ALA A 495 7.29 27.56 -13.33
N GLY A 496 6.07 28.05 -13.16
CA GLY A 496 5.79 29.47 -13.02
C GLY A 496 6.42 30.08 -11.76
N ILE A 497 6.50 31.42 -11.69
CA ILE A 497 7.18 32.13 -10.59
C ILE A 497 6.64 31.74 -9.20
N ASN A 498 5.35 31.43 -9.08
CA ASN A 498 4.70 31.07 -7.82
C ASN A 498 4.98 29.61 -7.37
N SER A 499 5.59 28.79 -8.22
CA SER A 499 5.99 27.42 -7.87
C SER A 499 7.47 27.31 -7.53
N ARG A 500 8.23 28.40 -7.63
CA ARG A 500 9.68 28.38 -7.42
C ARG A 500 10.01 28.30 -5.95
N ILE A 501 11.02 27.50 -5.63
CA ILE A 501 11.46 27.21 -4.28
C ILE A 501 12.98 27.19 -4.24
N ILE A 502 13.52 27.76 -3.17
CA ILE A 502 14.93 27.71 -2.80
C ILE A 502 14.93 27.19 -1.36
N ARG A 503 15.85 26.27 -1.07
CA ARG A 503 16.02 25.71 0.26
C ARG A 503 16.52 26.73 1.27
#